data_AF-A0A523HGL5-F1
#
_entry.id   AF-A0A523HGL5-F1
#
_cell.length_a   1.000
_cell.length_b   1.000
_cell.length_c   1.000
_cell.angle_alpha   90.00
_cell.angle_beta   90.00
_cell.angle_gamma   90.00
#
_symmetry.space_group_name_H-M   'P 1'
#
loop_
_entity.id
_entity.type
_entity.pdbx_description
1 polymer ?
#
loop_
_entity_poly.entity_id
_entity_poly.type
_entity_poly.pdbx_seq_one_letter_code
_entity_poly.pdbx_strand_id
1 'polypeptide(L)'
;MKFRSPLHYGNLDKLLQTNAVERYVISENSSQEPIDNGRRFLYHLMRKSLRPTVLVVYDREPYYCKFNPHLRITFDKNLRHRIFPTTQCLFNDTGLKASLANHFILEIKFTLGFPDWLQSIIRRYDVTRQALSKYTICLAQHSCAKPLTRTKNRILSQSLL
;
A
#
# COMPACT_ATOMS: atom_id res chain seq x y z
N MET A 1 8.56 12.06 4.33
CA MET A 1 9.07 11.72 2.97
C MET A 1 9.13 10.21 2.83
N LYS A 2 9.02 9.64 1.61
CA LYS A 2 9.11 8.19 1.37
C LYS A 2 10.47 7.87 0.74
N PHE A 3 11.35 7.19 1.48
CA PHE A 3 12.68 6.81 1.03
C PHE A 3 12.69 5.40 0.41
N ARG A 4 13.46 5.20 -0.66
CA ARG A 4 13.52 3.94 -1.43
C ARG A 4 14.92 3.74 -2.02
N SER A 5 15.26 2.49 -2.30
CA SER A 5 16.50 2.08 -2.95
C SER A 5 16.18 1.08 -4.07
N PRO A 6 16.52 1.35 -5.33
CA PRO A 6 16.26 0.43 -6.42
C PRO A 6 17.27 -0.72 -6.43
N LEU A 7 16.84 -1.89 -6.91
CA LEU A 7 17.59 -3.13 -6.87
C LEU A 7 17.01 -4.09 -7.92
N HIS A 8 17.88 -4.85 -8.60
CA HIS A 8 17.43 -5.95 -9.45
C HIS A 8 16.94 -7.13 -8.60
N TYR A 9 15.79 -7.69 -8.93
CA TYR A 9 15.20 -8.81 -8.18
C TYR A 9 16.15 -10.01 -8.01
N GLY A 10 16.92 -10.37 -9.04
CA GLY A 10 17.89 -11.48 -8.96
C GLY A 10 19.02 -11.27 -7.95
N ASN A 11 19.21 -10.05 -7.45
CA ASN A 11 20.19 -9.71 -6.41
C ASN A 11 19.56 -9.58 -5.01
N LEU A 12 18.23 -9.72 -4.86
CA LEU A 12 17.55 -9.53 -3.59
C LEU A 12 18.02 -10.49 -2.51
N ASP A 13 18.04 -11.79 -2.81
CA ASP A 13 18.49 -12.79 -1.85
C ASP A 13 19.96 -12.58 -1.48
N LYS A 14 20.81 -12.24 -2.46
CA LYS A 14 22.23 -11.93 -2.22
C LYS A 14 22.40 -10.71 -1.32
N LEU A 15 21.63 -9.65 -1.54
CA LEU A 15 21.66 -8.45 -0.70
C LEU A 15 21.26 -8.78 0.75
N LEU A 16 20.17 -9.53 0.94
CA LEU A 16 19.68 -9.90 2.28
C LEU A 16 20.65 -10.83 3.02
N GLN A 17 21.42 -11.65 2.29
CA GLN A 17 22.41 -12.56 2.87
C GLN A 17 23.74 -11.87 3.18
N THR A 18 24.27 -11.05 2.27
CA THR A 18 25.61 -10.47 2.42
C THR A 18 25.63 -9.06 2.97
N ASN A 19 24.47 -8.40 3.04
CA ASN A 19 24.31 -6.98 3.42
C ASN A 19 25.13 -5.99 2.58
N ALA A 20 25.60 -6.38 1.39
CA ALA A 20 26.48 -5.58 0.54
C ALA A 20 25.67 -4.60 -0.33
N VAL A 21 25.16 -3.53 0.30
CA VAL A 21 24.29 -2.53 -0.34
C VAL A 21 24.97 -1.90 -1.55
N GLU A 22 26.24 -1.52 -1.42
CA GLU A 22 27.06 -0.85 -2.42
C GLU A 22 27.22 -1.68 -3.70
N ARG A 23 27.11 -3.01 -3.58
CA ARG A 23 27.27 -3.94 -4.71
C ARG A 23 25.97 -4.18 -5.46
N TYR A 24 24.83 -4.14 -4.77
CA TYR A 24 23.56 -4.63 -5.32
C TYR A 24 22.50 -3.55 -5.51
N VAL A 25 22.54 -2.47 -4.74
CA VAL A 25 21.62 -1.34 -4.92
C VAL A 25 22.05 -0.53 -6.13
N ILE A 26 21.08 -0.21 -6.99
CA ILE A 26 21.29 0.59 -8.17
C ILE A 26 21.40 2.05 -7.72
N SER A 27 22.49 2.71 -8.09
CA SER A 27 22.66 4.14 -7.94
C SER A 27 23.01 4.75 -9.29
N GLU A 28 22.22 5.72 -9.72
CA GLU A 28 22.48 6.52 -10.92
C GLU A 28 23.18 7.84 -10.53
N ASN A 29 24.01 8.35 -11.44
CA ASN A 29 24.62 9.68 -11.34
C ASN A 29 25.45 9.94 -10.06
N SER A 30 26.10 8.90 -9.53
CA SER A 30 26.93 8.97 -8.31
C SER A 30 26.16 9.46 -7.06
N SER A 31 24.83 9.37 -7.05
CA SER A 31 24.04 9.73 -5.87
C SER A 31 24.25 8.71 -4.76
N GLN A 32 24.62 9.19 -3.57
CA GLN A 32 24.77 8.31 -2.41
C GLN A 32 23.42 7.96 -1.76
N GLU A 33 22.35 8.68 -2.11
CA GLU A 33 21.03 8.56 -1.45
C GLU A 33 20.44 7.14 -1.50
N PRO A 34 20.41 6.42 -2.66
CA PRO A 34 19.86 5.08 -2.71
C PRO A 34 20.66 4.09 -1.84
N ILE A 35 21.98 4.24 -1.80
CA ILE A 35 22.86 3.40 -0.99
C ILE A 35 22.58 3.66 0.49
N ASP A 36 22.51 4.92 0.91
CA ASP A 36 22.25 5.26 2.32
C ASP A 36 20.86 4.83 2.78
N ASN A 37 19.85 4.94 1.90
CA ASN A 37 18.51 4.40 2.15
C ASN A 37 18.55 2.87 2.31
N GLY A 38 19.37 2.16 1.53
CA GLY A 38 19.54 0.71 1.61
C GLY A 38 20.24 0.28 2.91
N ARG A 39 21.29 1.01 3.30
CA ARG A 39 21.99 0.82 4.58
C ARG A 39 21.04 1.02 5.76
N ARG A 40 20.23 2.08 5.75
CA ARG A 40 19.20 2.36 6.78
C ARG A 40 18.16 1.25 6.84
N PHE A 41 17.71 0.75 5.69
CA PHE A 41 16.78 -0.37 5.62
C PHE A 41 17.35 -1.62 6.29
N LEU A 42 18.55 -2.06 5.91
CA LEU A 42 19.20 -3.25 6.48
C LEU A 42 19.51 -3.08 7.97
N TYR A 43 19.96 -1.90 8.38
CA TYR A 43 20.17 -1.59 9.79
C TYR A 43 18.90 -1.85 10.61
N HIS A 44 17.74 -1.33 10.17
CA HIS A 44 16.48 -1.57 10.87
C HIS A 44 16.01 -3.02 10.77
N LEU A 45 16.19 -3.68 9.63
CA LEU A 45 15.87 -5.08 9.42
C LEU A 45 16.59 -5.96 10.46
N MET A 46 17.90 -5.77 10.61
CA MET A 46 18.74 -6.54 11.54
C MET A 46 18.48 -6.15 13.00
N ARG A 47 18.53 -4.84 13.32
CA ARG A 47 18.40 -4.35 14.71
C ARG A 47 17.07 -4.71 15.35
N LYS A 48 16.00 -4.78 14.56
CA LYS A 48 14.65 -5.12 15.04
C LYS A 48 14.26 -6.56 14.72
N SER A 49 15.18 -7.37 14.18
CA SER A 49 14.90 -8.76 13.76
C SER A 49 13.63 -8.89 12.92
N LEU A 50 13.41 -7.94 12.00
CA LEU A 50 12.19 -7.88 11.20
C LEU A 50 12.18 -9.04 10.21
N ARG A 51 10.98 -9.58 9.96
CA ARG A 51 10.75 -10.68 9.03
C ARG A 51 9.59 -10.35 8.09
N PRO A 52 9.63 -10.81 6.83
CA PRO A 52 8.50 -10.67 5.93
C PRO A 52 7.24 -11.27 6.57
N THR A 53 6.21 -10.44 6.76
CA THR A 53 4.98 -10.85 7.48
C THR A 53 3.77 -10.88 6.56
N VAL A 54 3.61 -9.86 5.71
CA VAL A 54 2.48 -9.78 4.77
C VAL A 54 2.98 -9.29 3.42
N LEU A 55 2.71 -10.07 2.37
CA LEU A 55 2.78 -9.62 0.99
C LEU A 55 1.43 -9.02 0.61
N VAL A 56 1.42 -7.76 0.20
CA VAL A 56 0.21 -7.05 -0.21
C VAL A 56 0.23 -6.89 -1.73
N VAL A 57 -0.79 -7.42 -2.40
CA VAL A 57 -0.96 -7.41 -3.86
C VAL A 57 -2.26 -6.69 -4.19
N TYR A 58 -2.24 -5.81 -5.19
CA TYR A 58 -3.43 -5.07 -5.62
C TYR A 58 -3.22 -4.54 -7.03
N ASP A 59 -4.33 -4.27 -7.71
CA ASP A 59 -4.32 -3.75 -9.06
C ASP A 59 -4.54 -2.23 -8.97
N ARG A 60 -3.58 -1.44 -9.44
CA ARG A 60 -3.66 0.03 -9.39
C ARG A 60 -4.04 0.61 -10.73
N GLU A 61 -5.08 1.43 -10.72
CA GLU A 61 -5.52 2.21 -11.86
C GLU A 61 -5.33 3.71 -11.56
N PRO A 62 -4.28 4.34 -12.12
CA PRO A 62 -4.00 5.75 -11.90
C PRO A 62 -4.68 6.66 -12.94
N TYR A 63 -5.18 7.80 -12.46
CA TYR A 63 -5.76 8.88 -13.26
C TYR A 63 -5.03 10.18 -12.98
N TYR A 64 -4.68 10.87 -14.05
CA TYR A 64 -4.02 12.18 -14.04
C TYR A 64 -4.94 13.20 -14.68
N CYS A 65 -5.06 14.38 -14.06
CA CYS A 65 -5.82 15.45 -14.66
C CYS A 65 -4.99 16.16 -15.73
N LYS A 66 -5.56 16.28 -16.94
CA LYS A 66 -4.92 16.99 -18.07
C LYS A 66 -4.63 18.46 -17.76
N PHE A 67 -5.45 19.08 -16.91
CA PHE A 67 -5.41 20.52 -16.63
C PHE A 67 -4.85 20.84 -15.24
N ASN A 68 -4.64 19.84 -14.39
CA ASN A 68 -4.11 20.03 -13.04
C ASN A 68 -3.10 18.92 -12.71
N PRO A 69 -1.79 19.16 -12.92
CA PRO A 69 -0.76 18.15 -12.65
C PRO A 69 -0.63 17.78 -11.16
N HIS A 70 -1.18 18.61 -10.26
CA HIS A 70 -1.15 18.35 -8.82
C HIS A 70 -2.30 17.46 -8.36
N LEU A 71 -3.29 17.18 -9.20
CA LEU A 71 -4.38 16.26 -8.90
C LEU A 71 -4.06 14.85 -9.41
N ARG A 72 -3.94 13.89 -8.49
CA ARG A 72 -3.81 12.47 -8.80
C ARG A 72 -4.92 11.68 -8.13
N ILE A 73 -5.62 10.88 -8.92
CA ILE A 73 -6.66 9.98 -8.44
C ILE A 73 -6.17 8.56 -8.72
N THR A 74 -6.30 7.64 -7.78
CA THR A 74 -5.96 6.23 -7.99
C THR A 74 -7.03 5.33 -7.41
N PHE A 75 -7.38 4.29 -8.15
CA PHE A 75 -8.21 3.19 -7.68
C PHE A 75 -7.30 1.99 -7.43
N ASP A 76 -7.25 1.55 -6.17
CA ASP A 76 -6.57 0.30 -5.82
C ASP A 76 -7.64 -0.79 -5.64
N LYS A 77 -7.69 -1.71 -6.60
CA LYS A 77 -8.69 -2.79 -6.75
C LYS A 77 -8.08 -4.13 -6.38
N ASN A 78 -8.95 -5.15 -6.20
CA ASN A 78 -8.55 -6.54 -6.00
C ASN A 78 -7.46 -6.71 -4.93
N LEU A 79 -7.65 -6.07 -3.77
CA LEU A 79 -6.68 -6.13 -2.68
C LEU A 79 -6.59 -7.57 -2.16
N ARG A 80 -5.40 -8.14 -2.29
CA ARG A 80 -5.06 -9.53 -2.02
C ARG A 80 -3.82 -9.60 -1.13
N HIS A 81 -3.64 -10.71 -0.43
CA HIS A 81 -2.47 -10.90 0.41
C HIS A 81 -1.99 -12.34 0.53
N ARG A 82 -0.73 -12.48 0.95
CA ARG A 82 -0.11 -13.73 1.46
C ARG A 82 0.59 -13.44 2.77
N ILE A 83 0.53 -14.38 3.71
CA ILE A 83 1.15 -14.26 5.03
C ILE A 83 2.46 -15.04 5.06
N PHE A 84 3.44 -14.53 5.81
CA PHE A 84 4.81 -15.06 5.90
C PHE A 84 5.41 -15.40 4.52
N PRO A 85 5.43 -14.44 3.57
CA PRO A 85 5.96 -14.68 2.24
C PRO A 85 7.47 -14.90 2.28
N THR A 86 7.98 -15.72 1.37
CA THR A 86 9.40 -15.74 1.03
C THR A 86 9.69 -14.76 -0.12
N THR A 87 10.96 -14.48 -0.41
CA THR A 87 11.34 -13.60 -1.54
C THR A 87 10.87 -14.17 -2.88
N GLN A 88 10.85 -15.51 -3.04
CA GLN A 88 10.36 -16.19 -4.23
C GLN A 88 8.84 -16.01 -4.45
N CYS A 89 8.11 -15.56 -3.43
CA CYS A 89 6.67 -15.33 -3.52
C CYS A 89 6.30 -14.01 -4.21
N LEU A 90 7.24 -13.07 -4.40
CA LEU A 90 6.95 -11.67 -4.77
C LEU A 90 6.17 -11.51 -6.08
N PHE A 91 6.35 -12.43 -7.03
CA PHE A 91 5.71 -12.39 -8.35
C PHE A 91 4.82 -13.62 -8.62
N ASN A 92 4.41 -14.31 -7.57
CA ASN A 92 3.55 -15.50 -7.69
C ASN A 92 2.18 -15.20 -7.08
N ASP A 93 1.16 -15.18 -7.94
CA ASP A 93 -0.23 -14.88 -7.56
C ASP A 93 -1.02 -16.08 -7.01
N THR A 94 -0.43 -17.28 -7.03
CA THR A 94 -1.09 -18.53 -6.61
C THR A 94 -1.43 -18.51 -5.12
N GLY A 95 -2.67 -18.81 -4.74
CA GLY A 95 -3.05 -18.91 -3.33
C GLY A 95 -3.07 -17.58 -2.57
N LEU A 96 -3.13 -16.44 -3.28
CA LEU A 96 -3.43 -15.14 -2.67
C LEU A 96 -4.86 -15.11 -2.11
N LYS A 97 -5.04 -14.55 -0.91
CA LYS A 97 -6.34 -14.39 -0.27
C LYS A 97 -6.89 -12.98 -0.48
N ALA A 98 -8.17 -12.85 -0.78
CA ALA A 98 -8.81 -11.54 -0.87
C ALA A 98 -8.89 -10.87 0.51
N SER A 99 -8.49 -9.60 0.59
CA SER A 99 -8.52 -8.81 1.85
C SER A 99 -9.68 -7.83 1.91
N LEU A 100 -10.19 -7.43 0.74
CA LEU A 100 -11.25 -6.44 0.60
C LEU A 100 -12.15 -6.83 -0.57
N ALA A 101 -13.01 -7.81 -0.36
CA ALA A 101 -13.96 -8.25 -1.39
C ALA A 101 -15.00 -7.16 -1.66
N ASN A 102 -15.35 -6.97 -2.93
CA ASN A 102 -16.39 -6.04 -3.40
C ASN A 102 -16.19 -4.56 -3.04
N HIS A 103 -15.00 -4.16 -2.59
CA HIS A 103 -14.66 -2.74 -2.40
C HIS A 103 -13.30 -2.44 -3.04
N PHE A 104 -13.07 -1.16 -3.30
CA PHE A 104 -11.79 -0.64 -3.74
C PHE A 104 -11.38 0.54 -2.86
N ILE A 105 -10.10 0.88 -2.89
CA ILE A 105 -9.59 2.05 -2.17
C ILE A 105 -9.43 3.19 -3.18
N LEU A 106 -10.20 4.26 -2.98
CA LEU A 106 -10.02 5.53 -3.69
C LEU A 106 -9.01 6.40 -2.95
N GLU A 107 -7.89 6.70 -3.59
CA GLU A 107 -6.90 7.65 -3.07
C GLU A 107 -6.87 8.89 -3.98
N ILE A 108 -7.10 10.05 -3.39
CA ILE A 108 -7.06 11.35 -4.06
C ILE A 108 -5.92 12.15 -3.44
N LYS A 109 -4.99 12.61 -4.26
CA LYS A 109 -3.88 13.49 -3.88
C LYS A 109 -4.02 14.81 -4.60
N PHE A 110 -3.88 15.90 -3.85
CA PHE A 110 -3.95 17.27 -4.36
C PHE A 110 -3.02 18.16 -3.55
N THR A 111 -2.57 19.27 -4.14
CA THR A 111 -1.69 20.25 -3.47
C THR A 111 -2.29 21.66 -3.53
N LEU A 112 -2.94 22.03 -4.63
CA LEU A 112 -3.44 23.40 -4.89
C LEU A 112 -4.96 23.54 -4.70
N GLY A 113 -5.55 22.74 -3.83
CA GLY A 113 -7.00 22.75 -3.56
C GLY A 113 -7.75 21.55 -4.12
N PHE A 114 -8.96 21.33 -3.60
CA PHE A 114 -9.80 20.18 -3.92
C PHE A 114 -10.86 20.58 -4.97
N PRO A 115 -10.91 19.94 -6.16
CA PRO A 115 -11.81 20.36 -7.23
C PRO A 115 -13.30 20.16 -6.91
N ASP A 116 -14.15 21.13 -7.26
CA ASP A 116 -15.60 21.09 -7.00
C ASP A 116 -16.32 19.94 -7.69
N TRP A 117 -15.92 19.61 -8.93
CA TRP A 117 -16.48 18.48 -9.67
C TRP A 117 -16.21 17.16 -8.94
N LEU A 118 -15.03 17.03 -8.29
CA LEU A 118 -14.66 15.84 -7.53
C LEU A 118 -15.43 15.78 -6.20
N GLN A 119 -15.72 16.94 -5.60
CA GLN A 119 -16.56 17.04 -4.41
C GLN A 119 -17.99 16.57 -4.71
N SER A 120 -18.53 16.95 -5.86
CA SER A 120 -19.84 16.50 -6.32
C SER A 120 -19.89 14.97 -6.48
N ILE A 121 -18.83 14.36 -7.03
CA ILE A 121 -18.72 12.90 -7.16
C ILE A 121 -18.67 12.22 -5.79
N ILE A 122 -17.81 12.69 -4.89
CA ILE A 122 -17.69 12.12 -3.53
C ILE A 122 -19.04 12.14 -2.81
N ARG A 123 -19.75 13.27 -2.87
CA ARG A 123 -21.07 13.42 -2.25
C ARG A 123 -22.11 12.50 -2.90
N ARG A 124 -22.13 12.43 -4.24
CA ARG A 124 -23.10 11.61 -4.98
C ARG A 124 -22.98 10.12 -4.69
N TYR A 125 -21.76 9.62 -4.49
CA TYR A 125 -21.50 8.21 -4.21
C TYR A 125 -21.29 7.91 -2.72
N ASP A 126 -21.60 8.86 -1.84
CA ASP A 126 -21.43 8.76 -0.38
C ASP A 126 -20.05 8.20 0.03
N VAL A 127 -19.00 8.69 -0.64
CA VAL A 127 -17.64 8.20 -0.40
C VAL A 127 -17.13 8.77 0.91
N THR A 128 -17.07 7.91 1.93
CA THR A 128 -16.55 8.30 3.24
C THR A 128 -15.02 8.36 3.25
N ARG A 129 -14.48 9.42 3.87
CA ARG A 129 -13.03 9.55 4.07
C ARG A 129 -12.60 8.71 5.26
N GLN A 130 -11.68 7.76 5.02
CA GLN A 130 -11.12 6.90 6.07
C GLN A 130 -9.60 6.85 6.01
N ALA A 131 -8.95 6.74 7.17
CA ALA A 131 -7.53 6.43 7.25
C ALA A 131 -7.36 4.92 7.07
N LEU A 132 -6.86 4.50 5.90
CA LEU A 132 -6.71 3.08 5.56
C LEU A 132 -5.24 2.72 5.34
N SER A 133 -4.83 1.59 5.93
CA SER A 133 -3.53 0.96 5.70
C SER A 133 -3.75 -0.40 5.06
N LYS A 134 -3.33 -0.57 3.80
CA LYS A 134 -3.43 -1.86 3.10
C LYS A 134 -2.74 -2.98 3.88
N TYR A 135 -1.58 -2.68 4.49
CA TYR A 135 -0.84 -3.63 5.32
C TYR A 135 -1.67 -4.08 6.52
N THR A 136 -2.24 -3.12 7.27
CA THR A 136 -3.05 -3.42 8.45
C THR A 136 -4.33 -4.18 8.10
N ILE A 137 -5.00 -3.80 7.00
CA ILE A 137 -6.17 -4.51 6.47
C ILE A 137 -5.81 -5.97 6.19
N CYS A 138 -4.74 -6.21 5.43
CA CYS A 138 -4.31 -7.58 5.08
C CYS A 138 -3.86 -8.38 6.30
N LEU A 139 -3.12 -7.77 7.23
CA LEU A 139 -2.70 -8.44 8.47
C LEU A 139 -3.88 -8.80 9.36
N ALA A 140 -4.88 -7.92 9.49
CA ALA A 140 -6.07 -8.15 10.29
C ALA A 140 -6.87 -9.36 9.77
N GLN A 141 -6.92 -9.58 8.46
CA GLN A 141 -7.59 -10.76 7.87
C GLN A 141 -6.93 -12.09 8.29
N HIS A 142 -5.63 -12.09 8.57
CA HIS A 142 -4.94 -13.27 9.08
C HIS A 142 -5.17 -13.50 10.58
N SER A 143 -5.16 -12.43 11.37
CA SER A 143 -5.45 -12.50 12.81
C SER A 143 -6.92 -12.81 13.12
N CYS A 144 -7.79 -12.72 12.12
CA CYS A 144 -9.23 -12.88 12.20
C CYS A 144 -9.66 -14.33 11.90
N ALA A 145 -9.31 -15.25 12.80
CA ALA A 145 -10.16 -16.39 13.14
C ALA A 145 -11.21 -16.00 14.22
N LYS A 146 -11.66 -14.74 14.19
CA LYS A 146 -12.84 -14.25 14.92
C LYS A 146 -13.55 -13.26 14.00
N PRO A 147 -14.70 -13.62 13.40
CA PRO A 147 -15.35 -12.78 12.41
C PRO A 147 -15.55 -11.38 12.97
N LEU A 148 -15.32 -10.37 12.14
CA LEU A 148 -15.80 -9.01 12.40
C LEU A 148 -17.32 -9.11 12.57
N THR A 149 -17.77 -9.20 13.83
CA THR A 149 -19.18 -9.15 14.16
C THR A 149 -19.70 -7.80 13.70
N ARG A 150 -20.53 -7.88 12.67
CA ARG A 150 -21.38 -6.87 12.07
C ARG A 150 -21.99 -5.92 13.12
N THR A 151 -21.50 -4.68 13.19
CA THR A 151 -22.34 -3.59 13.72
C THR A 151 -23.16 -3.04 12.57
N LYS A 152 -24.39 -3.54 12.44
CA LYS A 152 -25.46 -2.83 11.74
C LYS A 152 -25.74 -1.54 12.51
N ASN A 153 -25.18 -0.41 12.09
CA ASN A 153 -25.81 0.86 12.42
C ASN A 153 -26.88 1.15 11.36
N ARG A 154 -28.06 0.54 11.58
CA ARG A 154 -29.31 1.21 11.26
C ARG A 154 -29.39 2.39 12.23
N ILE A 155 -29.19 3.61 11.75
CA ILE A 155 -29.69 4.76 12.49
C ILE A 155 -31.12 4.99 12.02
N LEU A 156 -32.01 4.83 12.99
CA LEU A 156 -33.44 4.99 12.93
C LEU A 156 -33.78 6.44 12.54
N SER A 157 -34.87 6.57 11.82
CA SER A 157 -35.68 7.78 11.73
C SER A 157 -35.90 8.41 13.10
N GLN A 158 -35.69 9.72 13.20
CA GLN A 158 -36.55 10.57 14.00
C GLN A 158 -36.70 11.92 13.29
N SER A 159 -37.89 12.06 12.72
CA SER A 159 -38.57 13.32 12.47
C SER A 159 -38.63 14.15 13.76
N LEU A 160 -38.34 15.44 13.65
CA LEU A 160 -38.98 16.51 14.43
C LEU A 160 -38.67 17.85 13.75
N LEU A 161 -39.73 18.39 13.15
CA LEU A 161 -39.99 19.78 12.70
C LEU A 161 -38.95 20.46 11.80
#